data_AF-A0A060TEN9-F1
#
_entry.id   AF-A0A060TEN9-F1
#
_cell.length_a   1.000
_cell.length_b   1.000
_cell.length_c   1.000
_cell.angle_alpha   90.00
_cell.angle_beta   90.00
_cell.angle_gamma   90.00
#
_symmetry.space_group_name_H-M   'P 1'
#
loop_
_entity.id
_entity.type
_entity.pdbx_description
1 polymer ?
#
loop_
_entity_poly.entity_id
_entity_poly.type
_entity_poly.pdbx_seq_one_letter_code
_entity_poly.pdbx_strand_id
1 'polypeptide(L)' 'MPSPSNDPWARKEAWRYQGPFTRANRFKGSLPGIGIGAGAFILLNVYEYFTASGGDKHH' A
#
# COMPACT_ATOMS: atom_id res chain seq x y z
N MET A 1 -6.38 -10.58 24.39
CA MET A 1 -6.85 -10.53 25.78
C MET A 1 -7.99 -9.52 25.82
N PRO A 2 -9.18 -9.86 26.32
CA PRO A 2 -10.26 -8.88 26.41
C PRO A 2 -9.82 -7.79 27.37
N SER A 3 -9.90 -6.52 26.95
CA SER A 3 -9.75 -5.40 27.89
C SER A 3 -10.90 -5.46 28.89
N PRO A 4 -10.68 -5.16 30.19
CA PRO A 4 -11.76 -5.07 31.16
C PRO A 4 -12.87 -4.17 30.60
N SER A 5 -14.12 -4.64 30.64
CA SER A 5 -15.29 -3.96 30.03
C SER A 5 -15.50 -2.52 30.50
N ASN A 6 -14.83 -2.10 31.58
CA ASN A 6 -14.98 -0.79 32.19
C ASN A 6 -13.62 -0.27 32.71
N ASP A 7 -12.60 -0.28 31.84
CA ASP A 7 -11.30 0.27 32.18
C ASP A 7 -11.40 1.80 32.42
N PRO A 8 -11.15 2.29 33.66
CA PRO A 8 -11.22 3.72 33.98
C PRO A 8 -10.15 4.55 33.24
N TRP A 9 -9.13 3.91 32.70
CA TRP A 9 -8.05 4.55 31.95
C TRP A 9 -8.21 4.48 30.43
N ALA A 10 -9.27 3.85 29.91
CA ALA A 10 -9.48 3.67 28.48
C ALA A 10 -9.39 5.00 27.70
N ARG A 11 -9.95 6.09 28.25
CA ARG A 11 -9.85 7.43 27.66
C ARG A 11 -8.42 7.98 27.68
N LYS A 12 -7.64 7.69 28.73
CA LYS A 12 -6.23 8.08 28.81
C LYS A 12 -5.34 7.26 27.87
N GLU A 13 -5.70 6.03 27.55
CA GLU A 13 -4.93 5.18 26.62
C GLU A 13 -5.35 5.34 25.16
N ALA A 14 -6.50 5.99 24.91
CA ALA A 14 -7.10 6.11 23.58
C ALA A 14 -6.17 6.73 22.52
N TRP A 15 -5.27 7.65 22.91
CA TRP A 15 -4.31 8.28 21.99
C TRP A 15 -3.38 7.26 21.32
N ARG A 16 -3.10 6.12 21.96
CA ARG A 16 -2.22 5.05 21.43
C ARG A 16 -2.79 4.35 20.19
N TYR A 17 -4.10 4.47 19.97
CA TYR A 17 -4.82 3.79 18.90
C TYR A 17 -5.52 4.77 17.95
N GLN A 18 -5.33 6.07 18.16
CA GLN A 18 -5.91 7.15 17.35
C GLN A 18 -4.85 7.80 16.46
N GLY A 19 -5.31 8.55 15.45
CA GLY A 19 -4.44 9.29 14.54
C GLY A 19 -3.44 8.40 13.77
N PRO A 20 -2.13 8.70 13.79
CA PRO A 20 -1.13 7.95 13.03
C PRO A 20 -0.94 6.50 13.52
N PHE A 21 -1.41 6.17 14.73
CA PHE A 21 -1.21 4.85 15.34
C PHE A 21 -2.34 3.86 15.08
N THR A 22 -3.34 4.23 14.28
CA THR A 22 -4.42 3.32 13.85
C THR A 22 -3.86 2.14 13.06
N ARG A 23 -4.57 1.00 13.06
CA ARG A 23 -4.14 -0.20 12.31
C ARG A 23 -3.87 0.11 10.85
N ALA A 24 -4.75 0.86 10.19
CA ALA A 24 -4.61 1.23 8.79
C ALA A 24 -3.37 2.10 8.53
N ASN A 25 -3.10 3.09 9.39
CA ASN A 25 -1.95 3.98 9.20
C ASN A 25 -0.61 3.29 9.41
N ARG A 26 -0.54 2.24 10.22
CA ARG A 26 0.65 1.39 10.35
C ARG A 26 1.00 0.67 9.03
N PHE A 27 -0.01 0.23 8.27
CA PHE A 27 0.19 -0.43 6.98
C PHE A 27 0.39 0.54 5.82
N LYS A 28 -0.04 1.80 5.94
CA LYS A 28 0.10 2.80 4.87
C LYS A 28 1.57 3.04 4.47
N GLY A 29 2.52 2.82 5.38
CA GLY A 29 3.96 2.94 5.13
C GLY A 29 4.69 1.62 4.87
N SER A 30 4.00 0.46 4.84
CA SER A 30 4.70 -0.83 4.74
C SER A 30 5.29 -1.10 3.35
N LEU A 31 4.78 -0.42 2.32
CA LEU A 31 5.17 -0.63 0.93
C LEU A 31 5.47 0.72 0.24
N PRO A 32 6.55 1.39 0.68
CA PRO A 32 6.94 2.65 0.07
C PRO A 32 7.31 2.41 -1.39
N GLY A 33 6.74 3.21 -2.30
CA GLY A 33 7.08 3.14 -3.72
C GLY A 33 6.41 2.03 -4.52
N ILE A 34 5.49 1.23 -3.95
CA ILE A 34 4.74 0.22 -4.74
C ILE A 34 4.02 0.86 -5.93
N GLY A 35 3.44 2.05 -5.76
CA GLY A 35 2.76 2.74 -6.86
C GLY A 35 3.71 3.11 -7.99
N ILE A 36 4.93 3.54 -7.66
CA ILE A 36 5.96 3.89 -8.65
C ILE A 36 6.49 2.64 -9.34
N GLY A 37 6.79 1.59 -8.58
CA GLY A 37 7.25 0.31 -9.12
C GLY A 37 6.22 -0.33 -10.05
N ALA A 38 4.95 -0.39 -9.64
CA ALA A 38 3.87 -0.88 -10.47
C ALA A 38 3.66 -0.02 -11.73
N GLY A 39 3.73 1.31 -11.59
CA GLY A 39 3.64 2.23 -12.73
C GLY A 39 4.77 2.01 -13.75
N ALA A 40 6.02 1.94 -13.29
CA ALA A 40 7.18 1.68 -14.15
C ALA A 40 7.07 0.30 -14.84
N PHE A 41 6.63 -0.73 -14.11
CA PHE A 41 6.41 -2.05 -14.67
C PHE A 41 5.35 -2.02 -15.78
N ILE A 42 4.19 -1.39 -15.54
CA ILE A 42 3.14 -1.28 -16.56
C ILE A 42 3.65 -0.51 -17.78
N LEU A 43 4.33 0.62 -17.59
CA LEU A 43 4.90 1.40 -18.69
C LEU A 43 5.88 0.58 -19.53
N LEU A 44 6.75 -0.21 -18.89
CA LEU A 44 7.69 -1.08 -19.58
C LEU A 44 6.96 -2.15 -20.40
N ASN A 45 5.99 -2.85 -19.80
CA ASN A 45 5.22 -3.88 -20.50
C ASN A 45 4.44 -3.30 -21.69
N VAL A 46 3.84 -2.11 -21.53
CA VAL A 46 3.13 -1.43 -22.61
C VAL A 46 4.09 -1.02 -23.72
N TYR A 47 5.26 -0.48 -23.36
CA TYR A 47 6.31 -0.14 -24.33
C TYR A 47 6.80 -1.37 -25.11
N GLU A 48 7.10 -2.46 -24.41
CA GLU A 48 7.48 -3.74 -25.02
C GLU A 48 6.36 -4.29 -25.91
N TYR A 49 5.11 -4.26 -25.45
CA TYR A 49 3.95 -4.76 -26.21
C TYR A 49 3.76 -4.00 -27.52
N PHE A 50 3.82 -2.66 -27.50
CA PHE A 50 3.68 -1.86 -28.72
C PHE A 50 4.89 -1.94 -29.65
N THR A 51 6.10 -2.05 -29.09
CA THR A 51 7.33 -2.19 -29.89
C THR A 51 7.43 -3.57 -30.53
N ALA A 52 7.08 -4.63 -29.78
CA ALA A 52 7.04 -6.01 -30.27
C ALA A 52 5.90 -6.20 -31.28
N SER A 53 4.69 -5.73 -30.98
CA SER A 53 3.54 -5.84 -31.91
C SER A 53 3.70 -4.96 -33.16
N GLY A 54 4.45 -3.86 -33.09
CA GLY A 54 4.81 -3.04 -34.26
C GLY A 54 5.93 -3.62 -35.12
N GLY A 55 6.62 -4.65 -34.62
CA GLY A 55 7.74 -5.37 -35.25
C GLY A 55 7.35 -6.62 -36.03
N ASP A 56 6.10 -7.11 -35.91
CA ASP A 56 5.56 -8.24 -36.69
C ASP A 56 5.20 -7.83 -38.13
N LYS A 57 6.25 -7.41 -38.85
CA LYS A 57 6.30 -7.36 -40.32
C LYS A 57 7.38 -8.29 -40.90
N HIS A 58 8.09 -9.05 -40.07
CA HIS A 58 9.17 -9.93 -40.55
C HIS A 58 9.32 -11.20 -39.70
N HIS A 59 8.35 -12.10 -39.81
CA HIS A 59 8.60 -13.53 -40.03
C HIS A 59 7.63 -14.03 -41.10
#